data_AF-A0A078G8Y2-F1
#
_entry.id   AF-A0A078G8Y2-F1
#
_cell.length_a   1.000
_cell.length_b   1.000
_cell.length_c   1.000
_cell.angle_alpha   90.00
_cell.angle_beta   90.00
_cell.angle_gamma   90.00
#
_symmetry.space_group_name_H-M   'P 1'
#
loop_
_entity.id
_entity.type
_entity.pdbx_description
1 polymer ?
#
loop_
_entity_poly.entity_id
_entity_poly.type
_entity_poly.pdbx_seq_one_letter_code
_entity_poly.pdbx_strand_id
1 'polypeptide(L)'
;MPMLPWALAMDASHEVVHFLINLLELWRQLVMLYSFDFHEQRAACARSEKVRDIKGQGFHEKLSGLADSVFLDLPQSWLAVPSAAKMLKEDRVLCSFSPCIEQVQRTCEVLRSDFIEIRTFEVLLRT
;
A
#
# COMPACT_ATOMS: atom_id res chain seq x y z
N MET A 1 20.11 -14.63 14.67
CA MET A 1 19.65 -14.70 13.26
C MET A 1 19.39 -13.27 12.82
N PRO A 2 20.05 -12.74 11.78
CA PRO A 2 19.86 -11.33 11.43
C PRO A 2 18.48 -11.18 10.78
N MET A 3 17.59 -10.48 11.47
CA MET A 3 16.29 -10.04 10.97
C MET A 3 16.53 -9.01 9.85
N LEU A 4 16.37 -9.42 8.60
CA LEU A 4 16.26 -8.47 7.49
C LEU A 4 14.85 -7.85 7.56
N PRO A 5 14.69 -6.51 7.62
CA PRO A 5 13.38 -5.87 7.70
C PRO A 5 12.77 -5.67 6.31
N TRP A 6 11.81 -6.50 5.90
CA TRP A 6 11.26 -6.50 4.54
C TRP A 6 9.94 -5.70 4.46
N ALA A 7 9.99 -4.39 4.69
CA ALA A 7 8.81 -3.54 4.48
C ALA A 7 8.43 -3.48 2.98
N LEU A 8 7.21 -3.88 2.64
CA LEU A 8 6.63 -3.82 1.31
C LEU A 8 5.60 -2.68 1.32
N ALA A 9 5.71 -1.67 0.47
CA ALA A 9 4.66 -0.65 0.32
C ALA A 9 4.14 -0.68 -1.11
N MET A 10 2.82 -0.76 -1.29
CA MET A 10 2.18 -1.07 -2.58
C MET A 10 0.92 -0.26 -2.80
N ASP A 11 1.07 0.73 -3.68
CA ASP A 11 0.08 1.62 -4.28
C ASP A 11 -0.01 3.01 -3.64
N ALA A 12 0.66 3.92 -4.31
CA ALA A 12 0.77 5.31 -3.98
C ALA A 12 0.63 6.05 -5.32
N SER A 13 -0.25 7.05 -5.39
CA SER A 13 -0.11 8.08 -6.42
C SER A 13 1.36 8.52 -6.47
N HIS A 14 1.87 8.94 -7.62
CA HIS A 14 3.25 9.41 -7.79
C HIS A 14 3.76 10.32 -6.64
N GLU A 15 2.86 11.09 -6.01
CA GLU A 15 3.13 11.93 -4.84
C GLU A 15 3.41 11.15 -3.53
N VAL A 16 2.67 10.08 -3.23
CA VAL A 16 2.89 9.26 -2.03
C VAL A 16 4.11 8.35 -2.21
N VAL A 17 4.44 7.95 -3.45
CA VAL A 17 5.67 7.21 -3.76
C VAL A 17 6.88 8.08 -3.45
N HIS A 18 6.84 9.36 -3.85
CA HIS A 18 7.92 10.31 -3.55
C HIS A 18 8.05 10.58 -2.03
N PHE A 19 6.93 10.61 -1.29
CA PHE A 19 6.94 10.74 0.17
C PHE A 19 7.55 9.50 0.85
N LEU A 20 7.14 8.29 0.47
CA LEU A 20 7.69 7.04 1.00
C LEU A 20 9.14 6.85 0.60
N ILE A 21 9.53 7.17 -0.64
CA ILE A 21 10.92 7.13 -1.09
C ILE A 21 11.77 8.10 -0.26
N ASN A 22 11.36 9.36 -0.07
CA ASN A 22 12.10 10.33 0.75
C ASN A 22 12.22 9.88 2.22
N LEU A 23 11.19 9.21 2.78
CA LEU A 23 11.23 8.65 4.14
C LEU A 23 12.15 7.41 4.21
N LEU A 24 12.21 6.62 3.13
CA LEU A 24 12.95 5.36 3.02
C LEU A 24 14.35 5.50 2.40
N GLU A 25 14.77 6.69 1.97
CA GLU A 25 16.13 6.94 1.45
C GLU A 25 17.22 6.61 2.48
N LEU A 26 16.90 6.73 3.78
CA LEU A 26 17.75 6.28 4.90
C LEU A 26 17.80 4.76 5.08
N TRP A 27 16.83 4.01 4.54
CA TRP A 27 16.67 2.56 4.69
C TRP A 27 16.74 1.78 3.37
N ARG A 28 17.15 2.45 2.27
CA ARG A 28 17.13 1.91 0.89
C ARG A 28 17.95 0.63 0.70
N GLN A 29 18.92 0.36 1.57
CA GLN A 29 19.72 -0.87 1.55
C GLN A 29 19.08 -2.04 2.31
N LEU A 30 17.98 -1.80 3.04
CA LEU A 30 17.37 -2.76 3.95
C LEU A 30 15.92 -3.10 3.60
N VAL A 31 15.25 -2.31 2.75
CA VAL A 31 13.81 -2.40 2.44
C VAL A 31 13.56 -2.69 0.96
N MET A 32 12.65 -3.62 0.63
CA MET A 32 12.23 -3.91 -0.75
C MET A 32 10.86 -3.27 -1.06
N LEU A 33 10.87 -2.21 -1.87
CA LEU A 33 9.65 -1.51 -2.30
C LEU A 33 9.13 -2.08 -3.62
N TYR A 34 7.83 -2.40 -3.69
CA TYR A 34 7.16 -2.70 -4.95
C TYR A 34 6.04 -1.70 -5.20
N SER A 35 6.23 -0.81 -6.17
CA SER A 35 5.18 0.12 -6.58
C SER A 35 4.47 -0.42 -7.83
N PHE A 36 3.17 -0.18 -7.91
CA PHE A 36 2.32 -0.57 -9.04
C PHE A 36 1.51 0.65 -9.45
N ASP A 37 1.48 0.92 -10.74
CA ASP A 37 0.64 1.98 -11.28
C ASP A 37 -0.23 1.39 -12.39
N PHE A 38 -1.45 1.86 -12.49
CA PHE A 38 -2.32 1.53 -13.61
C PHE A 38 -1.89 2.24 -14.90
N HIS A 39 -1.28 3.43 -14.77
CA HIS A 39 -0.86 4.26 -15.90
C HIS A 39 0.58 3.94 -16.33
N GLU A 40 0.71 3.33 -17.50
CA GLU A 40 2.00 2.94 -18.09
C GLU A 40 3.02 4.08 -18.19
N GLN A 41 2.58 5.31 -18.50
CA GLN A 41 3.45 6.48 -18.58
C GLN A 41 4.10 6.85 -17.23
N ARG A 42 3.38 6.67 -16.12
CA ARG A 42 3.90 6.95 -14.77
C ARG A 42 4.84 5.83 -14.32
N ALA A 43 4.45 4.58 -14.57
CA ALA A 43 5.28 3.42 -14.31
C ALA A 43 6.62 3.46 -15.08
N ALA A 44 6.63 3.94 -16.33
CA ALA A 44 7.86 4.07 -17.11
C ALA A 44 8.84 5.10 -16.53
N CYS A 45 8.33 6.13 -15.84
CA CYS A 45 9.15 7.17 -15.20
C CYS A 45 9.78 6.69 -13.88
N ALA A 46 9.17 5.70 -13.22
CA ALA A 46 9.66 5.10 -11.99
C ALA A 46 10.29 3.72 -12.27
N ARG A 47 11.62 3.64 -12.24
CA ARG A 47 12.42 2.44 -12.64
C ARG A 47 12.05 1.10 -11.98
N SER A 48 11.25 1.09 -10.91
CA SER A 48 10.82 -0.09 -10.17
C SER A 48 9.30 -0.36 -10.20
N GLU A 49 8.54 0.40 -10.98
CA GLU A 49 7.08 0.28 -11.04
C GLU A 49 6.61 -0.76 -12.04
N LYS A 50 5.63 -1.57 -11.64
CA LYS A 50 4.99 -2.57 -12.50
C LYS A 50 3.59 -2.11 -12.88
N VAL A 51 3.28 -2.12 -14.17
CA VAL A 51 1.92 -1.82 -14.65
C VAL A 51 0.98 -2.96 -14.29
N ARG A 52 -0.03 -2.72 -13.45
CA ARG A 52 -1.06 -3.71 -13.10
C ARG A 52 -2.31 -3.06 -12.52
N ASP A 53 -3.47 -3.57 -12.94
CA ASP A 53 -4.75 -3.25 -12.30
C ASP A 53 -4.95 -4.08 -11.03
N ILE A 54 -4.60 -3.49 -9.88
CA ILE A 54 -4.77 -4.15 -8.58
C ILE A 54 -6.26 -4.30 -8.23
N LYS A 55 -7.13 -3.38 -8.64
CA LYS A 55 -8.55 -3.41 -8.29
C LYS A 55 -9.27 -4.57 -8.97
N GLY A 56 -8.94 -4.83 -10.23
CA GLY A 56 -9.56 -5.90 -11.03
C GLY A 56 -8.84 -7.24 -10.93
N GLN A 57 -7.50 -7.24 -10.94
CA GLN A 57 -6.70 -8.47 -11.03
C GLN A 57 -6.03 -8.85 -9.70
N GLY A 58 -6.09 -7.97 -8.70
CA GLY A 58 -5.36 -8.14 -7.46
C GLY A 58 -3.85 -8.09 -7.64
N PHE A 59 -3.16 -8.28 -6.54
CA PHE A 59 -1.71 -8.38 -6.51
C PHE A 59 -1.23 -9.75 -7.00
N HIS A 60 0.05 -9.84 -7.36
CA HIS A 60 0.63 -11.07 -7.91
C HIS A 60 0.78 -12.14 -6.80
N GLU A 61 0.31 -13.37 -7.05
CA GLU A 61 0.32 -14.46 -6.04
C GLU A 61 1.69 -14.77 -5.45
N LYS A 62 2.76 -14.58 -6.24
CA LYS A 62 4.16 -14.68 -5.80
C LYS A 62 4.52 -13.81 -4.59
N LEU A 63 3.69 -12.80 -4.29
CA LEU A 63 3.88 -11.88 -3.17
C LEU A 63 3.00 -12.23 -1.95
N SER A 64 2.27 -13.35 -1.99
CA SER A 64 1.41 -13.79 -0.89
C SER A 64 2.21 -14.12 0.37
N GLY A 65 1.79 -13.60 1.52
CA GLY A 65 2.50 -13.75 2.80
C GLY A 65 3.92 -13.16 2.80
N LEU A 66 4.20 -12.19 1.93
CA LEU A 66 5.51 -11.54 1.82
C LEU A 66 5.48 -10.03 2.12
N ALA A 67 4.35 -9.44 2.55
CA ALA A 67 4.26 -8.01 2.91
C ALA A 67 4.24 -7.72 4.44
N ASP A 68 5.18 -6.91 4.94
CA ASP A 68 5.22 -6.45 6.35
C ASP A 68 4.24 -5.28 6.55
N SER A 69 3.93 -4.59 5.47
CA SER A 69 2.94 -3.55 5.41
C SER A 69 2.30 -3.50 4.03
N VAL A 70 1.18 -2.81 3.91
CA VAL A 70 0.59 -2.43 2.62
C VAL A 70 0.04 -1.02 2.78
N PHE A 71 0.20 -0.17 1.76
CA PHE A 71 -0.29 1.20 1.74
C PHE A 71 -1.15 1.38 0.50
N LEU A 72 -2.45 1.63 0.63
CA LEU A 72 -3.38 1.76 -0.49
C LEU A 72 -3.80 3.21 -0.70
N ASP A 73 -3.27 3.85 -1.73
CA ASP A 73 -3.71 5.17 -2.22
C ASP A 73 -4.47 5.01 -3.53
N LEU A 74 -5.69 4.46 -3.41
CA LEU A 74 -6.54 4.09 -4.54
C LEU A 74 -7.91 4.77 -4.42
N PRO A 75 -8.52 5.23 -5.53
CA PRO A 75 -9.88 5.77 -5.50
C PRO A 75 -10.94 4.79 -4.96
N GLN A 76 -10.67 3.49 -5.07
CA GLN A 76 -11.53 2.39 -4.63
C GLN A 76 -10.72 1.36 -3.84
N SER A 77 -9.98 1.80 -2.83
CA SER A 77 -9.07 0.95 -2.03
C SER A 77 -9.76 -0.29 -1.43
N TRP A 78 -11.05 -0.20 -1.10
CA TRP A 78 -11.86 -1.34 -0.63
C TRP A 78 -11.86 -2.55 -1.57
N LEU A 79 -11.69 -2.36 -2.89
CA LEU A 79 -11.58 -3.47 -3.85
C LEU A 79 -10.24 -4.20 -3.76
N ALA A 80 -9.19 -3.50 -3.34
CA ALA A 80 -7.84 -4.06 -3.21
C ALA A 80 -7.60 -4.73 -1.85
N VAL A 81 -8.40 -4.40 -0.81
CA VAL A 81 -8.24 -4.93 0.56
C VAL A 81 -8.16 -6.46 0.62
N PRO A 82 -9.05 -7.25 -0.03
CA PRO A 82 -8.97 -8.71 0.03
C PRO A 82 -7.69 -9.27 -0.59
N SER A 83 -7.19 -8.62 -1.64
CA SER A 83 -5.92 -9.02 -2.24
C SER A 83 -4.73 -8.58 -1.40
N ALA A 84 -4.79 -7.41 -0.76
CA ALA A 84 -3.76 -6.91 0.15
C ALA A 84 -3.63 -7.80 1.39
N ALA A 85 -4.74 -8.27 1.94
CA ALA A 85 -4.76 -9.20 3.07
C ALA A 85 -3.97 -10.48 2.78
N LYS A 86 -4.14 -11.07 1.59
CA LYS A 86 -3.39 -12.28 1.16
C LYS A 86 -1.88 -12.05 1.04
N MET A 87 -1.47 -10.80 0.86
CA MET A 87 -0.06 -10.45 0.74
C MET A 87 0.62 -10.25 2.07
N LEU A 88 -0.12 -9.68 3.03
CA LEU A 88 0.40 -9.44 4.36
C LEU A 88 0.77 -10.76 5.03
N LYS A 89 1.89 -10.73 5.77
CA LYS A 89 2.09 -11.75 6.80
C LYS A 89 1.05 -11.55 7.92
N GLU A 90 0.84 -12.61 8.70
CA GLU A 90 0.01 -12.52 9.90
C GLU A 90 0.49 -11.38 10.81
N ASP A 91 -0.46 -10.69 11.45
CA ASP A 91 -0.23 -9.56 12.35
C ASP A 91 0.59 -8.42 11.72
N ARG A 92 0.25 -8.05 10.48
CA ARG A 92 0.84 -6.92 9.76
C ARG A 92 -0.17 -5.84 9.41
N VAL A 93 0.37 -4.68 9.05
CA VAL A 93 -0.40 -3.43 9.00
C VAL A 93 -0.79 -3.09 7.57
N LEU A 94 -2.05 -2.71 7.40
CA LEU A 94 -2.56 -2.09 6.18
C LEU A 94 -2.93 -0.65 6.48
N CYS A 95 -2.45 0.28 5.66
CA CYS A 95 -2.86 1.68 5.66
C CYS A 95 -3.59 1.98 4.34
N SER A 96 -4.66 2.77 4.39
CA SER A 96 -5.30 3.29 3.18
C SER A 96 -5.45 4.80 3.29
N PHE A 97 -5.11 5.50 2.22
CA PHE A 97 -5.37 6.92 2.05
C PHE A 97 -6.65 7.11 1.24
N SER A 98 -7.47 8.06 1.66
CA SER A 98 -8.74 8.36 1.02
C SER A 98 -9.06 9.85 1.21
N PRO A 99 -9.28 10.61 0.13
CA PRO A 99 -9.61 12.03 0.23
C PRO A 99 -11.05 12.30 0.70
N CYS A 100 -11.95 11.33 0.57
CA CYS A 100 -13.37 11.49 0.91
C CYS A 100 -13.80 10.51 2.01
N ILE A 101 -14.69 10.96 2.91
CA ILE A 101 -15.17 10.15 4.04
C ILE A 101 -15.95 8.91 3.57
N GLU A 102 -16.65 8.98 2.44
CA GLU A 102 -17.40 7.87 1.84
C GLU A 102 -16.45 6.74 1.39
N GLN A 103 -15.25 7.09 0.96
CA GLN A 103 -14.23 6.10 0.60
C GLN A 103 -13.65 5.43 1.85
N VAL A 104 -13.42 6.21 2.91
CA VAL A 104 -13.00 5.68 4.22
C VAL A 104 -14.05 4.69 4.74
N GLN A 105 -15.33 5.06 4.72
CA GLN A 105 -16.44 4.21 5.19
C GLN A 105 -16.46 2.85 4.49
N ARG A 106 -16.42 2.84 3.15
CA ARG A 106 -16.40 1.60 2.36
C ARG A 106 -15.17 0.75 2.64
N THR A 107 -14.01 1.38 2.82
CA THR A 107 -12.77 0.67 3.14
C THR A 107 -12.83 0.03 4.52
N CYS A 108 -13.30 0.77 5.53
CA CYS A 108 -13.50 0.24 6.87
C CYS A 108 -14.51 -0.92 6.90
N GLU A 109 -15.57 -0.88 6.10
CA GLU A 109 -16.52 -1.99 5.99
C GLU A 109 -15.85 -3.29 5.53
N VAL A 110 -15.00 -3.22 4.50
CA VAL A 110 -14.27 -4.41 4.02
C VAL A 110 -13.21 -4.85 5.03
N LEU A 111 -12.48 -3.91 5.63
CA LEU A 111 -11.43 -4.20 6.62
C LEU A 111 -11.96 -4.98 7.83
N ARG A 112 -13.19 -4.73 8.27
CA ARG A 112 -13.80 -5.42 9.44
C ARG A 112 -13.90 -6.93 9.31
N SER A 113 -13.78 -7.48 8.10
CA SER A 113 -13.87 -8.93 7.88
C SER A 113 -12.62 -9.66 8.38
N ASP A 114 -11.43 -9.08 8.12
CA ASP A 114 -10.14 -9.77 8.29
C ASP A 114 -9.11 -8.97 9.11
N PHE A 115 -9.42 -7.72 9.49
CA PHE A 115 -8.51 -6.84 10.24
C PHE A 115 -9.08 -6.39 11.58
N ILE A 116 -8.18 -6.14 12.52
CA ILE A 116 -8.47 -5.60 13.85
C ILE A 116 -7.84 -4.20 14.02
N GLU A 117 -8.15 -3.52 15.11
CA GLU A 117 -7.61 -2.18 15.45
C GLU A 117 -7.75 -1.11 14.35
N ILE A 118 -8.86 -1.17 13.60
CA ILE A 118 -9.16 -0.23 12.52
C ILE A 118 -9.33 1.18 13.10
N ARG A 119 -8.40 2.08 12.76
CA ARG A 119 -8.40 3.49 13.18
C ARG A 119 -8.26 4.39 11.98
N THR A 120 -8.99 5.50 11.98
CA THR A 120 -8.91 6.56 10.97
C THR A 120 -8.28 7.79 11.61
N PHE A 121 -7.35 8.41 10.90
CA PHE A 121 -6.66 9.62 11.34
C PHE A 121 -6.72 10.69 10.24
N GLU A 122 -6.78 11.95 10.66
CA GLU A 122 -6.57 13.13 9.81
C GLU A 122 -5.43 13.94 10.42
N VAL A 123 -4.51 14.43 9.59
CA VAL A 123 -3.37 15.24 10.03
C VAL A 123 -3.47 16.62 9.39
N LEU A 124 -3.56 17.65 10.23
CA LEU A 124 -3.63 19.05 9.79
C LEU A 124 -2.30 19.75 10.08
N LEU A 125 -1.53 20.05 9.04
CA LEU A 125 -0.33 20.87 9.17
C LEU A 125 -0.73 22.36 9.21
N ARG A 126 -0.24 23.09 10.21
CA ARG A 126 -0.35 24.56 10.25
C ARG A 126 1.04 25.17 10.06
N THR A 127 1.14 26.12 9.14
CA THR A 127 2.32 26.94 8.87
C THR A 127 2.19 28.33 9.46
#